data_AF-A0A7Y8WL16-F1
#
_entry.id   AF-A0A7Y8WL16-F1
#
_cell.length_a   1.000
_cell.length_b   1.000
_cell.length_c   1.000
_cell.angle_alpha   90.00
_cell.angle_beta   90.00
_cell.angle_gamma   90.00
#
_symmetry.space_group_name_H-M   'P 1'
#
loop_
_entity.id
_entity.type
_entity.pdbx_description
1 polymer ?
#
loop_
_entity_poly.entity_id
_entity_poly.type
_entity_poly.pdbx_seq_one_letter_code
_entity_poly.pdbx_strand_id
1 'polypeptide(L)'
;MSTKKPYDPFDSFKKYSEVLEKQINDFIFLWSNNNEFVKMANTGSEANSRYLEAFRKNQEALAGVLNIPTKNDLANIASLTIQTEEKVVSLEEQIWDLQDSLKSQSTEIETVVEISKEIIKLTKQLKTELVKTKKELADSKNLQSELQEIRFELNKLNNLKDEIEILKGHVQKDDQKDVQKDDQKDDQKDDQKEPVLTGADPTK
;
A
#
# COMPACT_ATOMS: atom_id res chain seq x y z
N MET A 1 -114.48 12.15 -10.18
CA MET A 1 -114.06 11.33 -11.34
C MET A 1 -112.56 11.06 -11.18
N SER A 2 -112.17 9.90 -10.62
CA SER A 2 -110.76 9.57 -10.37
C SER A 2 -110.03 9.23 -11.67
N THR A 3 -109.03 10.03 -12.02
CA THR A 3 -108.11 9.82 -13.14
C THR A 3 -107.16 8.65 -12.83
N LYS A 4 -107.49 7.45 -13.33
CA LYS A 4 -106.63 6.27 -13.21
C LYS A 4 -105.40 6.46 -14.12
N LYS A 5 -104.21 6.58 -13.51
CA LYS A 5 -102.92 6.52 -14.25
C LYS A 5 -102.82 5.20 -15.03
N PRO A 6 -102.29 5.21 -16.27
CA PRO A 6 -102.12 4.00 -17.06
C PRO A 6 -101.17 3.03 -16.34
N TYR A 7 -101.51 1.73 -16.37
CA TYR A 7 -100.71 0.68 -15.76
C TYR A 7 -99.37 0.55 -16.48
N ASP A 8 -98.28 0.84 -15.77
CA ASP A 8 -96.90 0.72 -16.26
C ASP A 8 -96.27 -0.58 -15.72
N PRO A 9 -95.89 -1.54 -16.59
CA PRO A 9 -95.26 -2.80 -16.18
C PRO A 9 -93.87 -2.61 -15.54
N PHE A 10 -93.20 -1.47 -15.73
CA PHE A 10 -91.94 -1.18 -15.03
C PHE A 10 -92.16 -0.86 -13.55
N ASP A 11 -93.26 -0.18 -13.21
CA ASP A 11 -93.61 0.14 -11.83
C ASP A 11 -93.98 -1.11 -11.02
N SER A 12 -94.56 -2.15 -11.66
CA SER A 12 -94.86 -3.42 -10.99
C SER A 12 -93.59 -4.26 -10.78
N PHE A 13 -92.67 -4.32 -11.74
CA PHE A 13 -91.37 -4.98 -11.57
C PHE A 13 -90.52 -4.32 -10.49
N LYS A 14 -90.49 -2.98 -10.46
CA LYS A 14 -89.79 -2.21 -9.43
C LYS A 14 -90.34 -2.46 -8.04
N LYS A 15 -91.67 -2.47 -7.87
CA LYS A 15 -92.30 -2.84 -6.59
C LYS A 15 -91.97 -4.27 -6.16
N TYR A 16 -91.91 -5.20 -7.11
CA TYR A 16 -91.52 -6.57 -6.83
C TYR A 16 -90.04 -6.68 -6.42
N SER A 17 -89.13 -5.95 -7.09
CA SER A 17 -87.72 -5.92 -6.70
C SER A 17 -87.53 -5.27 -5.33
N GLU A 18 -88.25 -4.19 -5.01
CA GLU A 18 -88.22 -3.54 -3.70
C GLU A 18 -88.70 -4.48 -2.58
N VAL A 19 -89.74 -5.29 -2.85
CA VAL A 19 -90.23 -6.31 -1.91
C VAL A 19 -89.22 -7.45 -1.76
N LEU A 20 -88.62 -7.93 -2.86
CA LEU A 20 -87.58 -8.95 -2.80
C LEU A 20 -86.33 -8.46 -2.07
N GLU A 21 -85.89 -7.24 -2.34
CA GLU A 21 -84.76 -6.61 -1.68
C GLU A 21 -85.02 -6.52 -0.17
N LYS A 22 -86.21 -6.07 0.23
CA LYS A 22 -86.60 -6.03 1.64
C LYS A 22 -86.64 -7.42 2.27
N GLN A 23 -87.21 -8.42 1.58
CA GLN A 23 -87.26 -9.81 2.08
C GLN A 23 -85.86 -10.41 2.23
N ILE A 24 -84.96 -10.16 1.27
CA ILE A 24 -83.57 -10.62 1.34
C ILE A 24 -82.83 -9.90 2.46
N ASN A 25 -83.03 -8.60 2.61
CA ASN A 25 -82.38 -7.83 3.66
C ASN A 25 -82.85 -8.26 5.06
N ASP A 26 -84.16 -8.46 5.25
CA ASP A 26 -84.73 -8.99 6.49
C ASP A 26 -84.21 -10.41 6.77
N PHE A 27 -84.08 -11.26 5.75
CA PHE A 27 -83.53 -12.61 5.87
C PHE A 27 -82.04 -12.61 6.25
N ILE A 28 -81.24 -11.77 5.62
CA ILE A 28 -79.81 -11.61 5.95
C ILE A 28 -79.67 -11.07 7.37
N PHE A 29 -80.51 -10.12 7.78
CA PHE A 29 -80.50 -9.58 9.14
C PHE A 29 -80.86 -10.65 10.17
N LEU A 30 -81.88 -11.48 9.90
CA LEU A 30 -82.29 -12.61 10.76
C LEU A 30 -81.18 -13.67 10.90
N TRP A 31 -80.47 -13.98 9.81
CA TRP A 31 -79.37 -14.95 9.83
C TRP A 31 -78.09 -14.40 10.47
N SER A 32 -77.72 -13.17 10.15
CA SER A 32 -76.51 -12.50 10.66
C SER A 32 -76.62 -12.16 12.14
N ASN A 33 -77.81 -11.76 12.60
CA ASN A 33 -78.05 -11.42 14.00
C ASN A 33 -78.21 -12.65 14.92
N ASN A 34 -78.17 -13.88 14.36
CA ASN A 34 -78.15 -15.10 15.14
C ASN A 34 -76.70 -15.62 15.30
N ASN A 35 -76.15 -15.47 16.50
CA ASN A 35 -74.82 -15.96 16.86
C ASN A 35 -74.66 -17.49 16.62
N GLU A 36 -75.73 -18.27 16.73
CA GLU A 36 -75.69 -19.71 16.44
C GLU A 36 -75.51 -20.00 14.96
N PHE A 37 -76.14 -19.21 14.08
CA PHE A 37 -75.94 -19.33 12.64
C PHE A 37 -74.51 -18.93 12.25
N VAL A 38 -73.97 -17.86 12.82
CA VAL A 38 -72.57 -17.45 12.57
C VAL A 38 -71.59 -18.54 13.04
N LYS A 39 -71.82 -19.15 14.21
CA LYS A 39 -71.02 -20.28 14.68
C LYS A 39 -71.14 -21.50 13.78
N MET A 40 -72.36 -21.85 13.36
CA MET A 40 -72.61 -22.97 12.43
C MET A 40 -71.98 -22.72 11.07
N ALA A 41 -72.05 -21.50 10.55
CA ALA A 41 -71.40 -21.11 9.30
C ALA A 41 -69.88 -21.18 9.41
N ASN A 42 -69.29 -20.75 10.53
CA ASN A 42 -67.86 -20.89 10.79
C ASN A 42 -67.43 -22.36 10.86
N THR A 43 -68.16 -23.20 11.60
CA THR A 43 -67.87 -24.65 11.67
C THR A 43 -68.10 -25.35 10.33
N GLY A 44 -69.12 -24.96 9.57
CA GLY A 44 -69.38 -25.45 8.22
C GLY A 44 -68.29 -25.02 7.24
N SER A 45 -67.81 -23.79 7.34
CA SER A 45 -66.67 -23.28 6.57
C SER A 45 -65.38 -24.04 6.93
N GLU A 46 -65.15 -24.32 8.21
CA GLU A 46 -64.02 -25.11 8.68
C GLU A 46 -64.09 -26.56 8.16
N ALA A 47 -65.26 -27.20 8.22
CA ALA A 47 -65.48 -28.53 7.68
C ALA A 47 -65.28 -28.58 6.16
N ASN A 48 -65.78 -27.57 5.44
CA ASN A 48 -65.54 -27.42 4.00
C ASN A 48 -64.05 -27.21 3.70
N SER A 49 -63.33 -26.48 4.53
CA SER A 49 -61.88 -26.26 4.38
C SER A 49 -61.11 -27.57 4.55
N ARG A 50 -61.44 -28.37 5.57
CA ARG A 50 -60.88 -29.71 5.78
C ARG A 50 -61.20 -30.66 4.61
N TYR A 51 -62.41 -30.59 4.05
CA TYR A 51 -62.78 -31.39 2.89
C TYR A 51 -61.98 -30.97 1.65
N LEU A 52 -61.79 -29.67 1.44
CA LEU A 52 -61.01 -29.12 0.33
C LEU A 52 -59.52 -29.47 0.46
N GLU A 53 -58.97 -29.47 1.68
CA GLU A 53 -57.62 -29.97 1.96
C GLU A 53 -57.46 -31.46 1.64
N ALA A 54 -58.43 -32.30 2.06
CA ALA A 54 -58.43 -33.72 1.72
C ALA A 54 -58.51 -33.96 0.21
N PHE A 55 -59.35 -33.19 -0.50
CA PHE A 55 -59.43 -33.25 -1.95
C PHE A 55 -58.13 -32.83 -2.62
N ARG A 56 -57.50 -31.75 -2.16
CA ARG A 56 -56.20 -31.29 -2.65
C ARG A 56 -55.11 -32.35 -2.43
N LYS A 57 -55.07 -32.99 -1.26
CA LYS A 57 -54.11 -34.07 -0.96
C LYS A 57 -54.30 -35.29 -1.86
N ASN A 58 -55.56 -35.67 -2.13
CA ASN A 58 -55.87 -36.75 -3.07
C ASN A 58 -55.50 -36.38 -4.50
N GLN A 59 -55.74 -35.12 -4.90
CA GLN A 59 -55.31 -34.61 -6.20
C GLN A 59 -53.78 -34.64 -6.33
N GLU A 60 -53.04 -34.26 -5.30
CA GLU A 60 -51.56 -34.35 -5.28
C GLU A 60 -51.09 -35.82 -5.37
N ALA A 61 -51.73 -36.75 -4.66
CA ALA A 61 -51.40 -38.17 -4.74
C ALA A 61 -51.69 -38.77 -6.13
N LEU A 62 -52.83 -38.42 -6.75
CA LEU A 62 -53.16 -38.84 -8.12
C LEU A 62 -52.24 -38.20 -9.15
N ALA A 63 -51.87 -36.93 -8.97
CA ALA A 63 -50.92 -36.24 -9.81
C ALA A 63 -49.54 -36.92 -9.75
N GLY A 64 -49.13 -37.40 -8.57
CA GLY A 64 -47.92 -38.21 -8.40
C GLY A 64 -47.94 -39.52 -9.19
N VAL A 65 -49.09 -40.20 -9.26
CA VAL A 65 -49.24 -41.42 -10.08
C VAL A 65 -49.24 -41.11 -11.58
N LEU A 66 -49.86 -39.99 -11.96
CA LEU A 66 -50.00 -39.56 -13.36
C LEU A 66 -48.80 -38.74 -13.87
N ASN A 67 -47.77 -38.53 -13.03
CA ASN A 67 -46.62 -37.65 -13.32
C ASN A 67 -47.04 -36.24 -13.80
N ILE A 68 -48.14 -35.72 -13.26
CA ILE A 68 -48.60 -34.36 -13.57
C ILE A 68 -47.98 -33.43 -12.52
N PRO A 69 -47.31 -32.34 -12.94
CA PRO A 69 -46.69 -31.41 -12.00
C PRO A 69 -47.75 -30.77 -11.09
N THR A 70 -47.50 -30.78 -9.78
CA THR A 70 -48.39 -30.15 -8.81
C THR A 70 -48.05 -28.67 -8.63
N LYS A 71 -48.96 -27.89 -8.04
CA LYS A 71 -48.70 -26.48 -7.70
C LYS A 71 -47.50 -26.32 -6.76
N ASN A 72 -47.27 -27.30 -5.86
CA ASN A 72 -46.15 -27.28 -4.94
C ASN A 72 -44.83 -27.49 -5.70
N ASP A 73 -44.81 -28.40 -6.69
CA ASP A 73 -43.62 -28.63 -7.51
C ASP A 73 -43.25 -27.38 -8.32
N LEU A 74 -44.25 -26.71 -8.90
CA LEU A 74 -44.03 -25.44 -9.61
C LEU A 74 -43.49 -24.35 -8.68
N ALA A 75 -44.03 -24.24 -7.46
CA ALA A 75 -43.56 -23.29 -6.46
C ALA A 75 -42.13 -23.60 -6.00
N ASN A 76 -41.78 -24.88 -5.85
CA ASN A 76 -40.44 -25.32 -5.49
C ASN A 76 -39.44 -25.07 -6.62
N ILE A 77 -39.82 -25.34 -7.87
CA ILE A 77 -38.99 -25.02 -9.03
C ILE A 77 -38.77 -23.50 -9.11
N ALA A 78 -39.84 -22.70 -8.98
CA ALA A 78 -39.71 -21.25 -9.01
C ALA A 78 -38.80 -20.72 -7.89
N SER A 79 -38.92 -21.24 -6.66
CA SER A 79 -38.07 -20.81 -5.55
C SER A 79 -36.61 -21.24 -5.74
N LEU A 80 -36.36 -22.44 -6.25
CA LEU A 80 -35.02 -22.90 -6.60
C LEU A 80 -34.42 -22.04 -7.72
N THR A 81 -35.21 -21.72 -8.76
CA THR A 81 -34.78 -20.85 -9.85
C THR A 81 -34.37 -19.47 -9.32
N ILE A 82 -35.23 -18.84 -8.51
CA ILE A 82 -34.92 -17.55 -7.89
C ILE A 82 -33.62 -17.63 -7.06
N GLN A 83 -33.48 -18.67 -6.23
CA GLN A 83 -32.25 -18.86 -5.44
C GLN A 83 -31.01 -19.09 -6.32
N THR A 84 -31.15 -19.78 -7.45
CA THR A 84 -30.03 -19.97 -8.38
C THR A 84 -29.69 -18.68 -9.10
N GLU A 85 -30.67 -17.87 -9.48
CA GLU A 85 -30.44 -16.56 -10.09
C GLU A 85 -29.70 -15.63 -9.12
N GLU A 86 -30.15 -15.54 -7.86
CA GLU A 86 -29.47 -14.77 -6.81
C GLU A 86 -28.02 -15.22 -6.59
N LYS A 87 -27.78 -16.54 -6.54
CA LYS A 87 -26.42 -17.08 -6.40
C LYS A 87 -25.55 -16.81 -7.60
N VAL A 88 -26.09 -16.89 -8.82
CA VAL A 88 -25.36 -16.56 -10.06
C VAL A 88 -24.98 -15.09 -10.07
N VAL A 89 -25.89 -14.19 -9.68
CA VAL A 89 -25.60 -12.75 -9.55
C VAL A 89 -24.49 -12.51 -8.53
N SER A 90 -24.53 -13.16 -7.36
CA SER A 90 -23.48 -13.03 -6.35
C SER A 90 -22.12 -13.53 -6.83
N LEU A 91 -22.09 -14.60 -7.63
CA LEU A 91 -20.86 -15.09 -8.25
C LEU A 91 -20.34 -14.14 -9.31
N GLU A 92 -21.23 -13.53 -10.10
CA GLU A 92 -20.85 -12.53 -11.10
C GLU A 92 -20.20 -11.30 -10.43
N GLU A 93 -20.78 -10.79 -9.35
CA GLU A 93 -20.20 -9.70 -8.55
C GLU A 93 -18.81 -10.06 -8.02
N GLN A 94 -18.65 -11.25 -7.43
CA GLN A 94 -17.33 -11.72 -6.96
C GLN A 94 -16.31 -11.84 -8.10
N ILE A 95 -16.73 -12.26 -9.29
CA ILE A 95 -15.84 -12.34 -10.46
C ILE A 95 -15.41 -10.93 -10.88
N TRP A 96 -16.32 -9.96 -10.89
CA TRP A 96 -15.99 -8.57 -11.19
C TRP A 96 -15.00 -7.98 -10.17
N ASP A 97 -15.25 -8.19 -8.87
CA ASP A 97 -14.35 -7.75 -7.80
C ASP A 97 -12.96 -8.38 -7.91
N LEU A 98 -12.89 -9.69 -8.20
CA LEU A 98 -11.62 -10.39 -8.41
C LEU A 98 -10.90 -9.89 -9.66
N GLN A 99 -11.63 -9.60 -10.74
CA GLN A 99 -11.04 -9.04 -11.96
C GLN A 99 -10.44 -7.66 -11.69
N ASP A 100 -11.13 -6.80 -10.94
CA ASP A 100 -10.63 -5.48 -10.61
C ASP A 100 -9.46 -5.53 -9.61
N SER A 101 -9.51 -6.45 -8.64
CA SER A 101 -8.37 -6.74 -7.76
C SER A 101 -7.15 -7.21 -8.55
N LEU A 102 -7.33 -8.09 -9.54
CA LEU A 102 -6.25 -8.59 -10.39
C LEU A 102 -5.67 -7.48 -11.28
N LYS A 103 -6.51 -6.62 -11.86
CA LYS A 103 -6.03 -5.44 -12.60
C LYS A 103 -5.19 -4.53 -11.70
N SER A 104 -5.67 -4.24 -10.49
CA SER A 104 -4.94 -3.43 -9.51
C SER A 104 -3.59 -4.06 -9.15
N GLN A 105 -3.55 -5.35 -8.85
CA GLN A 105 -2.29 -6.06 -8.59
C GLN A 105 -1.36 -6.05 -9.81
N SER A 106 -1.88 -6.21 -11.03
CA SER A 106 -1.08 -6.14 -12.25
C SER A 106 -0.42 -4.76 -12.39
N THR A 107 -1.16 -3.68 -12.13
CA THR A 107 -0.59 -2.32 -12.15
C THR A 107 0.47 -2.14 -11.07
N GLU A 108 0.26 -2.68 -9.86
CA GLU A 108 1.26 -2.62 -8.80
C GLU A 108 2.54 -3.40 -9.19
N ILE A 109 2.39 -4.61 -9.75
CA ILE A 109 3.51 -5.41 -10.24
C ILE A 109 4.28 -4.66 -11.34
N GLU A 110 3.60 -3.99 -12.27
CA GLU A 110 4.24 -3.15 -13.28
C GLU A 110 5.08 -2.03 -12.64
N THR A 111 4.55 -1.32 -11.63
CA THR A 111 5.31 -0.27 -10.93
C THR A 111 6.52 -0.84 -10.19
N VAL A 112 6.39 -2.00 -9.54
CA VAL A 112 7.50 -2.67 -8.86
C VAL A 112 8.57 -3.09 -9.87
N VAL A 113 8.18 -3.56 -11.05
CA VAL A 113 9.10 -3.88 -12.14
C VAL A 113 9.83 -2.63 -12.64
N GLU A 114 9.14 -1.50 -12.81
CA GLU A 114 9.78 -0.23 -13.18
C GLU A 114 10.79 0.24 -12.13
N ILE A 115 10.40 0.24 -10.85
CA ILE A 115 11.30 0.57 -9.74
C ILE A 115 12.50 -0.38 -9.74
N SER A 116 12.30 -1.67 -9.98
CA SER A 116 13.41 -2.63 -10.06
C SER A 116 14.39 -2.32 -11.20
N LYS A 117 13.88 -1.87 -12.37
CA LYS A 117 14.74 -1.42 -13.49
C LYS A 117 15.55 -0.19 -13.10
N GLU A 118 14.95 0.76 -12.39
CA GLU A 118 15.66 1.93 -11.88
C GLU A 118 16.74 1.55 -10.86
N ILE A 119 16.44 0.64 -9.92
CA ILE A 119 17.41 0.11 -8.96
C ILE A 119 18.57 -0.56 -9.69
N ILE A 120 18.31 -1.37 -10.73
CA ILE A 120 19.37 -1.99 -11.53
C ILE A 120 20.25 -0.92 -12.20
N LYS A 121 19.63 0.15 -12.75
CA LYS A 121 20.36 1.25 -13.39
C LYS A 121 21.23 2.00 -12.38
N LEU A 122 20.68 2.34 -11.21
CA LEU A 122 21.41 2.96 -10.11
C LEU A 122 22.55 2.06 -9.61
N THR A 123 22.31 0.76 -9.48
CA THR A 123 23.33 -0.21 -9.07
C THR A 123 24.48 -0.28 -10.08
N LYS A 124 24.18 -0.24 -11.39
CA LYS A 124 25.20 -0.16 -12.45
C LYS A 124 26.01 1.13 -12.35
N GLN A 125 25.34 2.28 -12.18
CA GLN A 125 25.99 3.58 -12.01
C GLN A 125 26.89 3.61 -10.77
N LEU A 126 26.41 3.08 -9.64
CA LEU A 126 27.15 3.00 -8.40
C LEU A 126 28.38 2.09 -8.58
N LYS A 127 28.25 0.96 -9.28
CA LYS A 127 29.40 0.10 -9.60
C LYS A 127 30.43 0.82 -10.47
N THR A 128 30.01 1.62 -11.46
CA THR A 128 30.94 2.40 -12.28
C THR A 128 31.62 3.51 -11.49
N GLU A 129 30.90 4.24 -10.64
CA GLU A 129 31.45 5.24 -9.70
C GLU A 129 32.44 4.59 -8.72
N LEU A 130 32.13 3.39 -8.22
CA LEU A 130 33.04 2.64 -7.33
C LEU A 130 34.34 2.26 -8.06
N VAL A 131 34.26 1.82 -9.31
CA VAL A 131 35.46 1.52 -10.11
C VAL A 131 36.28 2.79 -10.38
N LYS A 132 35.61 3.91 -10.68
CA LYS A 132 36.25 5.20 -10.91
C LYS A 132 36.94 5.72 -9.65
N THR A 133 36.26 5.73 -8.51
CA THR A 133 36.83 6.13 -7.22
C THR A 133 37.97 5.23 -6.77
N LYS A 134 37.91 3.92 -7.03
CA LYS A 134 39.05 3.01 -6.81
C LYS A 134 40.26 3.39 -7.68
N LYS A 135 40.04 3.78 -8.94
CA LYS A 135 41.11 4.25 -9.82
C LYS A 135 41.70 5.56 -9.32
N GLU A 136 40.86 6.55 -9.00
CA GLU A 136 41.31 7.83 -8.43
C GLU A 136 42.07 7.65 -7.11
N LEU A 137 41.66 6.68 -6.27
CA LEU A 137 42.39 6.32 -5.06
C LEU A 137 43.76 5.73 -5.35
N ALA A 138 43.89 4.90 -6.38
CA ALA A 138 45.18 4.35 -6.80
C ALA A 138 46.09 5.45 -7.36
N ASP A 139 45.55 6.35 -8.20
CA ASP A 139 46.28 7.49 -8.75
C ASP A 139 46.73 8.45 -7.63
N SER A 140 45.87 8.71 -6.63
CA SER A 140 46.21 9.51 -5.45
C SER A 140 47.31 8.88 -4.60
N LYS A 141 47.33 7.54 -4.44
CA LYS A 141 48.43 6.84 -3.76
C LYS A 141 49.75 6.98 -4.53
N ASN A 142 49.70 6.92 -5.86
CA ASN A 142 50.89 7.09 -6.68
C ASN A 142 51.46 8.52 -6.57
N LEU A 143 50.59 9.54 -6.62
CA LEU A 143 50.96 10.93 -6.35
C LEU A 143 51.53 11.12 -4.94
N GLN A 144 51.00 10.40 -3.96
CA GLN A 144 51.53 10.43 -2.59
C GLN A 144 52.96 9.86 -2.53
N SER A 145 53.27 8.79 -3.26
CA SER A 145 54.64 8.28 -3.35
C SER A 145 55.57 9.25 -4.08
N GLU A 146 55.14 9.86 -5.18
CA GLU A 146 55.92 10.88 -5.90
C GLU A 146 56.22 12.08 -5.00
N LEU A 147 55.25 12.55 -4.21
CA LEU A 147 55.46 13.61 -3.22
C LEU A 147 56.44 13.22 -2.11
N GLN A 148 56.43 11.96 -1.67
CA GLN A 148 57.42 11.47 -0.71
C GLN A 148 58.84 11.46 -1.30
N GLU A 149 58.97 11.10 -2.57
CA GLU A 149 60.25 11.12 -3.28
C GLU A 149 60.77 12.55 -3.45
N ILE A 150 59.93 13.48 -3.89
CA ILE A 150 60.28 14.91 -3.96
C ILE A 150 60.70 15.45 -2.58
N ARG A 151 59.98 15.08 -1.52
CA ARG A 151 60.34 15.48 -0.15
C ARG A 151 61.74 14.96 0.21
N PHE A 152 62.08 13.73 -0.19
CA PHE A 152 63.40 13.16 0.05
C PHE A 152 64.50 13.86 -0.77
N GLU A 153 64.23 14.17 -2.03
CA GLU A 153 65.14 14.95 -2.88
C GLU A 153 65.37 16.38 -2.34
N LEU A 154 64.32 17.05 -1.86
CA LEU A 154 64.44 18.36 -1.22
C LEU A 154 65.29 18.29 0.06
N ASN A 155 65.13 17.26 0.88
CA ASN A 155 65.99 17.06 2.05
C ASN A 155 67.45 16.86 1.63
N LYS A 156 67.72 16.08 0.57
CA LYS A 156 69.08 15.93 0.02
C LYS A 156 69.64 17.27 -0.46
N LEU A 157 68.86 18.05 -1.21
CA LEU A 157 69.25 19.38 -1.68
C LEU A 157 69.54 20.34 -0.53
N ASN A 158 68.76 20.27 0.56
CA ASN A 158 68.99 21.09 1.74
C ASN A 158 70.30 20.71 2.45
N ASN A 159 70.58 19.41 2.59
CA ASN A 159 71.88 18.95 3.11
C ASN A 159 73.05 19.41 2.22
N LEU A 160 72.92 19.32 0.90
CA LEU A 160 73.92 19.81 -0.04
C LEU A 160 74.10 21.34 0.06
N LYS A 161 73.02 22.08 0.31
CA LYS A 161 73.09 23.52 0.55
C LYS A 161 73.86 23.83 1.83
N ASP A 162 73.60 23.09 2.91
CA ASP A 162 74.34 23.23 4.17
C ASP A 162 75.83 22.91 3.98
N GLU A 163 76.16 21.87 3.19
CA GLU A 163 77.54 21.53 2.80
C GLU A 163 78.20 22.64 1.96
N ILE A 164 77.48 23.22 0.99
CA ILE A 164 77.97 24.36 0.20
C ILE A 164 78.17 25.59 1.08
N GLU A 165 77.31 25.83 2.07
CA GLU A 165 77.45 26.93 3.03
C GLU A 165 78.71 26.75 3.90
N ILE A 166 79.00 25.51 4.32
CA ILE A 166 80.24 25.16 5.02
C ILE A 166 81.47 25.38 4.11
N LEU A 167 81.41 24.94 2.85
CA LEU A 167 82.50 25.13 1.88
C LEU A 167 82.71 26.62 1.54
N LYS A 168 81.64 27.39 1.39
CA LYS A 168 81.71 28.85 1.20
C LYS A 168 82.34 29.54 2.40
N GLY A 169 82.03 29.08 3.61
CA GLY A 169 82.69 29.54 4.84
C GLY A 169 84.19 29.20 4.90
N HIS A 170 84.66 28.16 4.19
CA HIS A 170 86.09 27.87 4.03
C HIS A 170 86.73 28.75 2.96
N VAL A 171 86.08 28.95 1.81
CA VAL A 171 86.59 29.85 0.74
C VAL A 171 86.71 31.30 1.22
N GLN A 172 85.76 31.80 2.03
CA GLN A 172 85.87 33.13 2.65
C GLN A 172 87.00 33.26 3.68
N LYS A 173 87.51 32.15 4.23
CA LYS A 173 88.69 32.16 5.11
C LYS A 173 90.00 32.16 4.33
N ASP A 174 89.99 31.66 3.08
CA ASP A 174 91.17 31.65 2.21
C ASP A 174 91.40 33.00 1.51
N ASP A 175 90.35 33.78 1.22
CA ASP A 175 90.47 35.14 0.66
C ASP A 175 91.06 36.20 1.64
N GLN A 176 91.21 35.88 2.94
CA GLN A 176 91.73 36.82 3.95
C GLN A 176 93.23 36.65 4.29
N LYS A 177 93.99 35.79 3.60
CA LYS A 177 95.41 35.53 3.94
C LYS A 177 96.47 36.10 3.00
N ASP A 178 96.12 36.77 1.90
CA ASP A 178 97.12 37.23 0.91
C ASP A 178 97.17 38.76 0.70
N VAL A 179 97.07 39.60 1.74
CA VAL A 179 97.59 40.99 1.66
C VAL A 179 98.11 41.48 3.03
N GLN A 180 99.42 41.75 3.07
CA GLN A 180 100.24 42.46 4.07
C GLN A 180 100.76 41.65 5.27
N LYS A 181 102.05 41.63 5.61
CA LYS A 181 103.35 41.88 4.95
C LYS A 181 104.37 41.63 6.06
N ASP A 182 105.46 40.94 5.76
CA ASP A 182 106.72 41.10 6.49
C ASP A 182 107.07 42.60 6.52
N ASP A 183 107.24 43.18 7.71
CA ASP A 183 108.57 43.52 8.22
C ASP A 183 108.49 44.25 9.59
N GLN A 184 109.05 43.55 10.59
CA GLN A 184 110.01 44.03 11.60
C GLN A 184 109.53 45.03 12.67
N LYS A 185 109.48 44.60 13.95
CA LYS A 185 110.56 44.60 14.98
C LYS A 185 110.89 46.02 15.48
N ASP A 186 111.19 46.29 16.74
CA ASP A 186 111.51 45.51 17.93
C ASP A 186 111.42 46.46 19.15
N ASP A 187 111.64 45.88 20.34
CA ASP A 187 112.02 46.45 21.65
C ASP A 187 110.90 46.70 22.68
N GLN A 188 110.68 45.75 23.61
CA GLN A 188 111.37 45.56 24.92
C GLN A 188 110.83 46.55 26.00
N LYS A 189 110.44 46.18 27.24
CA LYS A 189 110.96 45.18 28.19
C LYS A 189 110.00 45.01 29.40
N ASP A 190 110.11 43.84 30.05
CA ASP A 190 110.01 43.50 31.49
C ASP A 190 108.87 44.07 32.38
N ASP A 191 108.04 43.20 32.99
CA ASP A 191 108.37 42.58 34.29
C ASP A 191 107.33 41.53 34.74
N GLN A 192 107.80 40.56 35.51
CA GLN A 192 107.15 39.30 35.91
C GLN A 192 106.19 39.43 37.11
N LYS A 193 105.14 38.58 37.16
CA LYS A 193 104.98 37.45 38.11
C LYS A 193 103.52 36.97 38.22
N GLU A 194 103.37 35.66 38.12
CA GLU A 194 102.29 34.75 38.55
C GLU A 194 101.79 35.03 40.01
N PRO A 195 100.69 34.43 40.56
CA PRO A 195 100.23 33.06 40.23
C PRO A 195 98.76 32.63 40.45
N VAL A 196 98.47 31.42 39.92
CA VAL A 196 97.77 30.27 40.56
C VAL A 196 96.24 30.08 40.50
N LEU A 197 95.92 28.90 39.93
CA LEU A 197 94.88 27.88 40.15
C LEU A 197 93.73 28.12 41.14
N THR A 198 92.55 27.59 40.78
CA THR A 198 91.96 26.29 41.25
C THR A 198 90.49 26.25 40.78
N GLY A 199 90.00 25.20 40.12
CA GLY A 199 89.54 23.92 40.68
C GLY A 199 88.39 23.44 39.78
N ALA A 200 88.47 22.25 39.20
CA ALA A 200 87.93 21.00 39.73
C ALA A 200 86.48 20.71 39.24
N ASP A 201 86.40 19.95 38.14
CA ASP A 201 85.75 18.63 38.06
C ASP A 201 84.18 18.52 38.19
N PRO A 202 83.55 17.35 37.95
CA PRO A 202 82.74 17.13 36.74
C PRO A 202 81.34 16.51 36.99
N THR A 203 80.69 16.04 35.92
CA THR A 203 79.64 15.00 35.86
C THR A 203 78.26 15.26 36.51
N LYS A 204 77.21 15.26 35.66
CA LYS A 204 76.28 14.12 35.51
C LYS A 204 75.35 14.31 34.32
#